data_AF-A0A3N6CUI5-F1
#
_entry.id   AF-A0A3N6CUI5-F1
#
_cell.length_a   1.000
_cell.length_b   1.000
_cell.length_c   1.000
_cell.angle_alpha   90.00
_cell.angle_beta   90.00
_cell.angle_gamma   90.00
#
_symmetry.space_group_name_H-M   'P 1'
#
loop_
_entity.id
_entity.type
_entity.pdbx_description
1 polymer ?
#
loop_
_entity_poly.entity_id
_entity_poly.type
_entity_poly.pdbx_seq_one_letter_code
_entity_poly.pdbx_strand_id
1 'polypeptide(L)'
;MGGIGKTALAVHFAHHRTPDHPDGQYYVDLHGFSPARAPLTPEEALGVLLRSDGAAPDALPAGLAELSAIWRSRLAGRRALLVLDNAADAAQVAPLLPGTGDTLALITTRRKLTATDGALSLPLGALGTADAETLFRRIAGDACTGASLTRTVALCGHHPLALRIAATRLRDRPSWTVPDVTARLCTSAGRTAFLRTADRDLMSVLALSYEQLPYEAQEFSRTLALHPAAVHDIPQACAATGLAPSAVECLFDTLLDHNLADEPSPAHLAIPPLLRDCAHTFTFPARDSARRLTAVA
;
A
#
# COMPACT_ATOMS: atom_id res chain seq x y z
N MET A 1 -0.10 2.88 -0.89
CA MET A 1 0.47 2.58 0.45
C MET A 1 0.15 1.19 1.02
N GLY A 2 1.06 0.58 1.80
CA GLY A 2 0.87 -0.69 2.51
C GLY A 2 0.05 -0.56 3.80
N GLY A 3 -0.65 -1.62 4.24
CA GLY A 3 -1.39 -1.64 5.52
C GLY A 3 -2.71 -0.83 5.58
N ILE A 4 -3.11 -0.20 4.48
CA ILE A 4 -4.36 0.59 4.36
C ILE A 4 -5.64 -0.29 4.24
N GLY A 5 -5.51 -1.61 4.16
CA GLY A 5 -6.65 -2.54 4.17
C GLY A 5 -7.13 -3.04 2.80
N LYS A 6 -6.39 -2.81 1.70
CA LYS A 6 -6.77 -3.28 0.35
C LYS A 6 -7.11 -4.77 0.28
N THR A 7 -6.22 -5.63 0.80
CA THR A 7 -6.45 -7.09 0.86
C THR A 7 -7.70 -7.43 1.68
N ALA A 8 -7.86 -6.81 2.85
CA ALA A 8 -9.02 -7.03 3.70
C ALA A 8 -10.33 -6.62 3.02
N LEU A 9 -10.34 -5.49 2.32
CA LEU A 9 -11.49 -5.02 1.55
C LEU A 9 -11.82 -5.96 0.38
N ALA A 10 -10.80 -6.36 -0.40
CA ALA A 10 -10.98 -7.26 -1.54
C ALA A 10 -11.53 -8.63 -1.11
N VAL A 11 -10.96 -9.23 -0.07
CA VAL A 11 -11.41 -10.51 0.48
C VAL A 11 -12.82 -10.39 1.08
N HIS A 12 -13.10 -9.32 1.83
CA HIS A 12 -14.43 -9.09 2.38
C HIS A 12 -15.50 -8.93 1.29
N PHE A 13 -15.21 -8.14 0.27
CA PHE A 13 -16.09 -7.99 -0.89
C PHE A 13 -16.27 -9.31 -1.64
N ALA A 14 -15.19 -10.06 -1.87
CA ALA A 14 -15.23 -11.36 -2.53
C ALA A 14 -16.17 -12.34 -1.81
N HIS A 15 -16.06 -12.44 -0.48
CA HIS A 15 -16.97 -13.27 0.32
C HIS A 15 -18.43 -12.86 0.19
N HIS A 16 -18.72 -11.57 0.11
CA HIS A 16 -20.10 -11.09 -0.08
C HIS A 16 -20.65 -11.36 -1.48
N ARG A 17 -19.78 -11.51 -2.49
CA ARG A 17 -20.16 -11.79 -3.88
C ARG A 17 -20.10 -13.28 -4.23
N THR A 18 -19.59 -14.13 -3.36
CA THR A 18 -19.57 -15.60 -3.54
C THR A 18 -20.87 -16.18 -4.13
N PRO A 19 -22.09 -15.81 -3.67
CA PRO A 19 -23.32 -16.35 -4.23
C PRO A 19 -23.56 -16.01 -5.72
N ASP A 20 -23.02 -14.88 -6.19
CA ASP A 20 -23.16 -14.41 -7.58
C ASP A 20 -22.17 -15.12 -8.54
N HIS A 21 -21.12 -15.72 -7.98
CA HIS A 21 -20.02 -16.37 -8.73
C HIS A 21 -19.87 -17.85 -8.34
N PRO A 22 -20.86 -18.70 -8.68
CA PRO A 22 -20.88 -20.10 -8.23
C PRO A 22 -19.84 -20.97 -8.95
N ASP A 23 -19.31 -20.52 -10.08
CA ASP A 23 -18.48 -21.38 -10.93
C ASP A 23 -17.04 -21.45 -10.45
N GLY A 24 -16.60 -20.58 -9.54
CA GLY A 24 -15.24 -20.67 -8.97
C GLY A 24 -14.83 -19.43 -8.20
N GLN A 25 -13.98 -19.63 -7.20
CA GLN A 25 -13.38 -18.56 -6.39
C GLN A 25 -11.89 -18.82 -6.26
N TYR A 26 -11.09 -17.89 -6.77
CA TYR A 26 -9.64 -18.04 -6.84
C TYR A 26 -8.97 -16.89 -6.13
N TYR A 27 -7.96 -17.20 -5.34
CA TYR A 27 -7.14 -16.23 -4.63
C TYR A 27 -5.67 -16.53 -4.89
N VAL A 28 -4.91 -15.50 -5.27
CA VAL A 28 -3.46 -15.56 -5.39
C VAL A 28 -2.87 -14.29 -4.78
N ASP A 29 -1.91 -14.44 -3.88
CA ASP A 29 -1.03 -13.36 -3.45
C ASP A 29 0.17 -13.34 -4.41
N LEU A 30 0.36 -12.23 -5.11
CA LEU A 30 1.37 -12.03 -6.15
C LEU A 30 2.72 -11.56 -5.62
N HIS A 31 2.80 -11.29 -4.31
CA HIS A 31 4.04 -11.01 -3.60
C HIS A 31 4.79 -9.76 -4.06
N GLY A 32 4.12 -8.84 -4.76
CA GLY A 32 4.73 -7.64 -5.34
C GLY A 32 5.41 -6.72 -4.32
N PHE A 33 5.01 -6.81 -3.05
CA PHE A 33 5.59 -6.02 -1.96
C PHE A 33 5.85 -6.86 -0.70
N SER A 34 6.34 -8.09 -0.88
CA SER A 34 6.74 -8.98 0.22
C SER A 34 8.23 -8.81 0.58
N PRO A 35 8.60 -8.70 1.87
CA PRO A 35 10.00 -8.51 2.27
C PRO A 35 10.87 -9.77 2.11
N ALA A 36 10.27 -10.96 2.20
CA ALA A 36 11.00 -12.22 2.30
C ALA A 36 11.10 -13.00 0.99
N ARG A 37 10.48 -12.51 -0.10
CA ARG A 37 10.38 -13.23 -1.37
C ARG A 37 10.21 -12.28 -2.53
N ALA A 38 10.75 -12.68 -3.69
CA ALA A 38 10.49 -11.99 -4.94
C ALA A 38 8.99 -12.06 -5.33
N PRO A 39 8.49 -11.10 -6.11
CA PRO A 39 7.17 -11.20 -6.74
C PRO A 39 7.06 -12.48 -7.55
N LEU A 40 5.87 -13.09 -7.57
CA LEU A 40 5.62 -14.25 -8.43
C LEU A 40 5.75 -13.84 -9.90
N THR A 41 6.38 -14.69 -10.69
CA THR A 41 6.26 -14.59 -12.16
C THR A 41 4.83 -14.85 -12.59
N PRO A 42 4.38 -14.30 -13.74
CA PRO A 42 3.07 -14.63 -14.31
C PRO A 42 2.83 -16.14 -14.47
N GLU A 43 3.86 -16.89 -14.85
CA GLU A 43 3.84 -18.34 -15.02
C GLU A 43 3.58 -19.07 -13.70
N GLU A 44 4.27 -18.69 -12.62
CA GLU A 44 4.05 -19.25 -11.28
C GLU A 44 2.63 -18.97 -10.79
N ALA A 45 2.15 -17.74 -10.97
CA ALA A 45 0.80 -17.33 -10.59
C ALA A 45 -0.27 -18.11 -11.39
N LEU A 46 -0.12 -18.25 -12.71
CA LEU A 46 -1.00 -19.09 -13.54
C LEU A 46 -0.96 -20.55 -13.11
N GLY A 47 0.21 -21.07 -12.76
CA GLY A 47 0.35 -22.42 -12.23
C GLY A 47 -0.46 -22.63 -10.96
N VAL A 48 -0.46 -21.67 -10.03
CA VAL A 48 -1.29 -21.72 -8.82
C VAL A 48 -2.79 -21.69 -9.18
N LEU A 49 -3.21 -20.76 -10.04
CA LEU A 49 -4.60 -20.62 -10.46
C LEU A 49 -5.12 -21.87 -11.18
N LEU A 50 -4.37 -22.39 -12.15
CA LEU A 50 -4.73 -23.59 -12.90
C LEU A 50 -4.82 -24.83 -12.01
N ARG A 51 -3.89 -25.01 -11.06
CA ARG A 51 -3.99 -26.10 -10.07
C ARG A 51 -5.20 -25.96 -9.16
N SER A 52 -5.53 -24.72 -8.75
CA SER A 52 -6.73 -24.47 -7.94
C SER A 52 -8.04 -24.72 -8.72
N ASP A 53 -8.01 -24.64 -10.05
CA ASP A 53 -9.09 -25.05 -10.97
C ASP A 53 -9.04 -26.55 -11.35
N GLY A 54 -8.17 -27.34 -10.71
CA GLY A 54 -8.09 -28.78 -10.90
C GLY A 54 -7.25 -29.26 -12.08
N ALA A 55 -6.39 -28.41 -12.67
CA ALA A 55 -5.41 -28.86 -13.66
C ALA A 55 -4.32 -29.74 -13.03
N ALA A 56 -3.96 -30.84 -13.69
CA ALA A 56 -2.87 -31.71 -13.26
C ALA A 56 -1.51 -31.00 -13.48
N PRO A 57 -0.58 -31.03 -12.50
CA PRO A 57 0.71 -30.34 -12.61
C PRO A 57 1.53 -30.74 -13.83
N ASP A 58 1.56 -32.03 -14.15
CA ASP A 58 2.39 -32.60 -15.23
C ASP A 58 1.86 -32.30 -16.64
N ALA A 59 0.65 -31.73 -16.74
CA ALA A 59 0.00 -31.39 -18.00
C ALA A 59 0.15 -29.91 -18.39
N LEU A 60 0.80 -29.10 -17.56
CA LEU A 60 0.94 -27.67 -17.79
C LEU A 60 2.18 -27.36 -18.65
N PRO A 61 2.02 -26.57 -19.73
CA PRO A 61 3.17 -26.12 -20.52
C PRO A 61 4.03 -25.13 -19.72
N ALA A 62 5.28 -24.95 -20.16
CA ALA A 62 6.20 -23.98 -19.55
C ALA A 62 5.98 -22.55 -20.06
N GLY A 63 5.34 -22.36 -21.23
CA GLY A 63 5.22 -21.06 -21.88
C GLY A 63 4.08 -20.21 -21.33
N LEU A 64 4.35 -18.94 -21.00
CA LEU A 64 3.37 -17.97 -20.51
C LEU A 64 2.15 -17.84 -21.42
N ALA A 65 2.36 -17.68 -22.72
CA ALA A 65 1.27 -17.50 -23.69
C ALA A 65 0.30 -18.69 -23.70
N GLU A 66 0.84 -19.91 -23.59
CA GLU A 66 0.06 -21.16 -23.55
C GLU A 66 -0.70 -21.29 -22.23
N LEU A 67 -0.05 -21.01 -21.10
CA LEU A 67 -0.70 -21.00 -19.79
C LEU A 67 -1.85 -19.99 -19.73
N SER A 68 -1.64 -18.77 -20.24
CA SER A 68 -2.69 -17.74 -20.32
C SER A 68 -3.82 -18.17 -21.23
N ALA A 69 -3.54 -18.82 -22.36
CA ALA A 69 -4.58 -19.32 -23.26
C ALA A 69 -5.44 -20.40 -22.58
N ILE A 70 -4.81 -21.36 -21.90
CA ILE A 70 -5.51 -22.42 -21.14
C ILE A 70 -6.38 -21.79 -20.03
N TRP A 71 -5.82 -20.84 -19.29
CA TRP A 71 -6.55 -20.16 -18.21
C TRP A 71 -7.78 -19.41 -18.73
N ARG A 72 -7.65 -18.64 -19.81
CA ARG A 72 -8.79 -17.93 -20.42
C ARG A 72 -9.83 -18.90 -20.98
N SER A 73 -9.43 -19.99 -21.62
CA SER A 73 -10.36 -21.03 -22.07
C SER A 73 -11.11 -21.69 -20.92
N ARG A 74 -10.46 -21.92 -19.78
CA ARG A 74 -11.10 -22.49 -18.58
C ARG A 74 -12.09 -21.56 -17.90
N LEU A 75 -11.88 -20.25 -17.99
CA LEU A 75 -12.79 -19.24 -17.46
C LEU A 75 -13.88 -18.81 -18.44
N ALA A 76 -13.77 -19.15 -19.73
CA ALA A 76 -14.71 -18.74 -20.75
C ALA A 76 -16.15 -19.20 -20.40
N GLY A 77 -17.07 -18.23 -20.32
CA GLY A 77 -18.48 -18.48 -20.01
C GLY A 77 -18.79 -18.78 -18.54
N ARG A 78 -17.80 -18.73 -17.63
CA ARG A 78 -18.01 -18.94 -16.19
C ARG A 78 -18.22 -17.63 -15.44
N ARG A 79 -19.08 -17.69 -14.43
CA ARG A 79 -19.23 -16.69 -13.37
C ARG A 79 -18.29 -17.04 -12.23
N ALA A 80 -17.02 -16.73 -12.42
CA ALA A 80 -15.98 -16.91 -11.41
C ALA A 80 -15.61 -15.57 -10.73
N LEU A 81 -14.98 -15.66 -9.56
CA LEU A 81 -14.38 -14.53 -8.86
C LEU A 81 -12.89 -14.79 -8.67
N LEU A 82 -12.07 -13.83 -9.07
CA LEU A 82 -10.62 -13.88 -9.00
C LEU A 82 -10.08 -12.73 -8.14
N VAL A 83 -9.30 -13.05 -7.11
CA VAL A 83 -8.58 -12.07 -6.28
C VAL A 83 -7.09 -12.19 -6.56
N LEU A 84 -6.53 -11.16 -7.19
CA LEU A 84 -5.10 -10.98 -7.46
C LEU A 84 -4.55 -9.98 -6.44
N ASP A 85 -4.12 -10.49 -5.29
CA ASP A 85 -3.66 -9.67 -4.18
C ASP A 85 -2.18 -9.27 -4.34
N ASN A 86 -1.84 -8.06 -3.92
CA ASN A 86 -0.46 -7.58 -3.79
C ASN A 86 0.33 -7.58 -5.11
N ALA A 87 -0.32 -7.18 -6.22
CA ALA A 87 0.30 -7.08 -7.54
C ALA A 87 1.41 -6.03 -7.60
N ALA A 88 2.57 -6.40 -8.15
CA ALA A 88 3.70 -5.51 -8.40
C ALA A 88 3.40 -4.51 -9.52
N ASP A 89 2.90 -5.01 -10.66
CA ASP A 89 2.67 -4.22 -11.86
C ASP A 89 1.64 -4.83 -12.81
N ALA A 90 1.38 -4.12 -13.92
CA ALA A 90 0.40 -4.55 -14.91
C ALA A 90 0.89 -5.74 -15.75
N ALA A 91 2.20 -5.89 -15.96
CA ALA A 91 2.76 -7.02 -16.71
C ALA A 91 2.61 -8.34 -15.93
N GLN A 92 2.66 -8.27 -14.60
CA GLN A 92 2.37 -9.40 -13.71
C GLN A 92 0.90 -9.83 -13.78
N VAL A 93 -0.01 -8.87 -13.94
CA VAL A 93 -1.46 -9.10 -13.84
C VAL A 93 -2.10 -9.44 -15.19
N ALA A 94 -1.72 -8.76 -16.27
CA ALA A 94 -2.37 -8.87 -17.58
C ALA A 94 -2.48 -10.31 -18.12
N PRO A 95 -1.47 -11.20 -17.95
CA PRO A 95 -1.58 -12.60 -18.37
C PRO A 95 -2.58 -13.43 -17.55
N LEU A 96 -2.92 -12.99 -16.33
CA LEU A 96 -3.81 -13.66 -15.38
C LEU A 96 -5.28 -13.29 -15.58
N LEU A 97 -5.54 -12.19 -16.29
CA LEU A 97 -6.88 -11.67 -16.44
C LEU A 97 -7.74 -12.60 -17.29
N PRO A 98 -9.02 -12.76 -16.92
CA PRO A 98 -9.97 -13.43 -17.77
C PRO A 98 -10.03 -12.73 -19.14
N GLY A 99 -10.36 -13.50 -20.17
CA GLY A 99 -10.70 -12.91 -21.47
C GLY A 99 -12.13 -12.34 -21.42
N THR A 100 -13.04 -12.97 -22.15
CA THR A 100 -14.45 -12.60 -22.18
C THR A 100 -15.28 -13.42 -21.17
N GLY A 101 -16.27 -12.79 -20.54
CA GLY A 101 -17.27 -13.47 -19.71
C GLY A 101 -17.64 -12.70 -18.44
N ASP A 102 -18.42 -13.34 -17.58
CA ASP A 102 -18.94 -12.77 -16.31
C ASP A 102 -17.99 -13.02 -15.12
N THR A 103 -16.69 -13.19 -15.40
CA THR A 103 -15.68 -13.35 -14.35
C THR A 103 -15.29 -11.99 -13.78
N LEU A 104 -15.38 -11.84 -12.47
CA LEU A 104 -14.97 -10.63 -11.77
C LEU A 104 -13.54 -10.78 -11.25
N ALA A 105 -12.63 -9.91 -11.70
CA ALA A 105 -11.27 -9.85 -11.19
C ALA A 105 -11.10 -8.63 -10.25
N LEU A 106 -10.63 -8.89 -9.03
CA LEU A 106 -10.26 -7.90 -8.03
C LEU A 106 -8.75 -7.88 -7.91
N ILE A 107 -8.13 -6.73 -8.17
CA ILE A 107 -6.68 -6.58 -8.11
C ILE A 107 -6.36 -5.63 -6.96
N THR A 108 -5.48 -6.05 -6.05
CA THR A 108 -4.93 -5.13 -5.06
C THR A 108 -3.47 -4.83 -5.38
N THR A 109 -3.10 -3.55 -5.30
CA THR A 109 -1.73 -3.11 -5.56
C THR A 109 -1.42 -1.85 -4.77
N ARG A 110 -0.14 -1.55 -4.55
CA ARG A 110 0.29 -0.33 -3.84
C ARG A 110 0.64 0.82 -4.77
N ARG A 111 0.72 0.59 -6.09
CA ARG A 111 0.98 1.61 -7.12
C ARG A 111 -0.17 1.68 -8.11
N LYS A 112 -0.28 2.74 -8.91
CA LYS A 112 -1.28 2.79 -9.98
C LYS A 112 -0.92 1.78 -11.08
N LEU A 113 -1.94 1.09 -11.62
CA LEU A 113 -1.81 0.23 -12.80
C LEU A 113 -2.34 0.99 -14.00
N THR A 114 -1.45 1.41 -14.89
CA THR A 114 -1.78 2.23 -16.07
C THR A 114 -2.28 1.42 -17.27
N ALA A 115 -2.23 0.08 -17.22
CA ALA A 115 -2.36 -0.78 -18.41
C ALA A 115 -3.39 -1.93 -18.26
N THR A 116 -4.45 -1.72 -17.50
CA THR A 116 -5.57 -2.67 -17.44
C THR A 116 -6.79 -2.06 -18.14
N ASP A 117 -6.86 -2.23 -19.46
CA ASP A 117 -7.97 -1.73 -20.29
C ASP A 117 -9.31 -2.16 -19.68
N GLY A 118 -10.16 -1.17 -19.36
CA GLY A 118 -11.50 -1.41 -18.78
C GLY A 118 -11.55 -1.63 -17.26
N ALA A 119 -10.42 -1.62 -16.54
CA ALA A 119 -10.45 -1.75 -15.08
C ALA A 119 -10.89 -0.45 -14.40
N LEU A 120 -11.79 -0.58 -13.42
CA LEU A 120 -12.18 0.50 -12.52
C LEU A 120 -11.17 0.60 -11.37
N SER A 121 -10.50 1.75 -11.26
CA SER A 121 -9.58 2.01 -10.15
C SER A 121 -10.33 2.62 -8.96
N LEU A 122 -10.24 1.97 -7.81
CA LEU A 122 -10.77 2.48 -6.53
C LEU A 122 -9.61 2.87 -5.61
N PRO A 123 -9.26 4.16 -5.49
CA PRO A 123 -8.25 4.60 -4.52
C PRO A 123 -8.76 4.34 -3.11
N LEU A 124 -7.92 3.71 -2.28
CA LEU A 124 -8.22 3.44 -0.88
C LEU A 124 -7.30 4.27 0.02
N GLY A 125 -7.86 5.32 0.62
CA GLY A 125 -7.18 6.21 1.56
C GLY A 125 -7.31 5.76 3.02
N ALA A 126 -6.85 6.61 3.93
CA ALA A 126 -7.04 6.43 5.36
C ALA A 126 -8.53 6.49 5.74
N LEU A 127 -8.88 5.96 6.90
CA LEU A 127 -10.27 5.94 7.36
C LEU A 127 -10.76 7.34 7.73
N GLY A 128 -12.06 7.60 7.53
CA GLY A 128 -12.72 8.73 8.17
C GLY A 128 -12.63 8.64 9.69
N THR A 129 -12.67 9.77 10.39
CA THR A 129 -12.51 9.83 11.86
C THR A 129 -13.45 8.87 12.59
N ALA A 130 -14.74 8.84 12.19
CA ALA A 130 -15.74 7.98 12.82
C ALA A 130 -15.45 6.48 12.63
N ASP A 131 -15.02 6.07 11.44
CA ASP A 131 -14.67 4.67 11.14
C ASP A 131 -13.39 4.26 11.86
N ALA A 132 -12.42 5.17 11.94
CA ALA A 132 -11.17 4.95 12.64
C ALA A 132 -11.37 4.78 14.16
N GLU A 133 -12.20 5.62 14.78
CA GLU A 133 -12.61 5.48 16.19
C GLU A 133 -13.41 4.19 16.41
N THR A 134 -14.26 3.82 15.46
CA THR A 134 -15.03 2.55 15.52
C THR A 134 -14.10 1.34 15.45
N LEU A 135 -13.14 1.32 14.53
CA LEU A 135 -12.13 0.26 14.44
C LEU A 135 -11.31 0.17 15.73
N PHE A 136 -10.89 1.30 16.29
CA PHE A 136 -10.12 1.33 17.53
C PHE A 136 -10.93 0.73 18.70
N ARG A 137 -12.19 1.16 18.88
CA ARG A 137 -13.08 0.64 19.95
C ARG A 137 -13.39 -0.84 19.81
N ARG A 138 -13.65 -1.33 18.59
CA ARG A 138 -13.88 -2.76 18.34
C ARG A 138 -12.71 -3.64 18.78
N ILE A 139 -11.49 -3.10 18.85
CA ILE A 139 -10.29 -3.84 19.24
C ILE A 139 -9.94 -3.59 20.71
N ALA A 140 -9.96 -2.34 21.16
CA ALA A 140 -9.55 -1.94 22.51
C ALA A 140 -10.65 -2.11 23.58
N GLY A 141 -11.91 -2.17 23.16
CA GLY A 141 -13.10 -2.15 24.02
C GLY A 141 -13.86 -0.82 23.94
N ASP A 142 -15.19 -0.90 24.11
CA ASP A 142 -16.12 0.21 23.88
C ASP A 142 -16.02 1.36 24.92
N ALA A 143 -15.34 1.13 26.05
CA ALA A 143 -15.11 2.14 27.06
C ALA A 143 -14.17 3.27 26.59
N CYS A 144 -13.43 3.07 25.49
CA CYS A 144 -12.56 4.09 24.92
C CYS A 144 -13.40 5.18 24.25
N THR A 145 -13.50 6.37 24.85
CA THR A 145 -14.28 7.50 24.30
C THR A 145 -13.62 8.85 24.59
N GLY A 146 -14.14 9.92 23.96
CA GLY A 146 -13.75 11.31 24.22
C GLY A 146 -12.52 11.79 23.46
N ALA A 147 -12.09 13.02 23.75
CA ALA A 147 -11.06 13.75 22.99
C ALA A 147 -9.71 13.01 22.88
N SER A 148 -9.34 12.22 23.90
CA SER A 148 -8.11 11.42 23.87
C SER A 148 -8.13 10.33 22.80
N LEU A 149 -9.30 9.75 22.51
CA LEU A 149 -9.45 8.76 21.45
C LEU A 149 -9.29 9.43 20.08
N THR A 150 -10.00 10.53 19.84
CA THR A 150 -9.90 11.30 18.59
C THR A 150 -8.46 11.73 18.32
N ARG A 151 -7.75 12.21 19.35
CA ARG A 151 -6.33 12.55 19.23
C ARG A 151 -5.45 11.34 18.94
N THR A 152 -5.70 10.20 19.58
CA THR A 152 -4.94 8.95 19.33
C THR A 152 -5.13 8.47 17.90
N VAL A 153 -6.36 8.50 17.39
CA VAL A 153 -6.69 8.16 16.01
C VAL A 153 -5.99 9.09 15.02
N ALA A 154 -6.00 10.40 15.28
CA ALA A 154 -5.30 11.40 14.48
C ALA A 154 -3.78 11.15 14.45
N LEU A 155 -3.17 10.84 15.60
CA LEU A 155 -1.73 10.51 15.68
C LEU A 155 -1.38 9.19 14.98
N CYS A 156 -2.33 8.27 14.84
CA CYS A 156 -2.19 7.08 14.00
C CYS A 156 -2.39 7.37 12.50
N GLY A 157 -2.54 8.64 12.10
CA GLY A 157 -2.80 9.03 10.71
C GLY A 157 -4.05 8.38 10.12
N HIS A 158 -5.01 7.98 10.97
CA HIS A 158 -6.22 7.25 10.60
C HIS A 158 -5.93 5.94 9.82
N HIS A 159 -4.71 5.40 9.98
CA HIS A 159 -4.23 4.27 9.22
C HIS A 159 -4.67 2.95 9.87
N PRO A 160 -5.42 2.07 9.17
CA PRO A 160 -5.99 0.85 9.75
C PRO A 160 -4.98 -0.02 10.50
N LEU A 161 -3.80 -0.28 9.92
CA LEU A 161 -2.77 -1.07 10.59
C LEU A 161 -2.22 -0.38 11.85
N ALA A 162 -2.06 0.95 11.83
CA ALA A 162 -1.56 1.70 12.99
C ALA A 162 -2.58 1.64 14.14
N LEU A 163 -3.85 1.87 13.81
CA LEU A 163 -4.98 1.79 14.74
C LEU A 163 -5.07 0.40 15.37
N ARG A 164 -4.94 -0.66 14.56
CA ARG A 164 -4.95 -2.05 15.06
C ARG A 164 -3.81 -2.31 16.05
N ILE A 165 -2.59 -1.87 15.74
CA ILE A 165 -1.43 -2.03 16.62
C ILE A 165 -1.65 -1.27 17.93
N ALA A 166 -2.06 0.00 17.86
CA ALA A 166 -2.28 0.83 19.04
C ALA A 166 -3.41 0.30 19.93
N ALA A 167 -4.56 -0.06 19.34
CA ALA A 167 -5.70 -0.60 20.06
C ALA A 167 -5.41 -1.97 20.69
N THR A 168 -4.69 -2.84 19.98
CA THR A 168 -4.26 -4.15 20.50
C THR A 168 -3.32 -3.97 21.70
N ARG A 169 -2.35 -3.05 21.61
CA ARG A 169 -1.44 -2.76 22.72
C ARG A 169 -2.15 -2.21 23.95
N LEU A 170 -3.21 -1.41 23.76
CA LEU A 170 -4.06 -0.93 24.84
C LEU A 170 -4.83 -2.08 25.48
N ARG A 171 -5.52 -2.90 24.68
CA ARG A 171 -6.27 -4.07 25.15
C ARG A 171 -5.39 -5.02 25.96
N ASP A 172 -4.19 -5.29 25.48
CA ASP A 172 -3.29 -6.28 26.07
C ASP A 172 -2.53 -5.72 27.31
N ARG A 173 -2.77 -4.45 27.71
CA ARG A 173 -2.15 -3.80 28.88
C ARG A 173 -3.21 -3.17 29.79
N PRO A 174 -3.75 -3.92 30.76
CA PRO A 174 -4.87 -3.46 31.60
C PRO A 174 -4.59 -2.20 32.43
N SER A 175 -3.32 -1.88 32.71
CA SER A 175 -2.94 -0.67 33.44
C SER A 175 -2.87 0.59 32.57
N TRP A 176 -3.03 0.46 31.25
CA TRP A 176 -2.92 1.58 30.32
C TRP A 176 -4.29 2.17 30.01
N THR A 177 -4.29 3.48 29.80
CA THR A 177 -5.44 4.26 29.35
C THR A 177 -5.21 4.79 27.94
N VAL A 178 -6.26 5.33 27.30
CA VAL A 178 -6.11 6.00 26.00
C VAL A 178 -5.09 7.15 26.06
N PRO A 179 -5.08 8.04 27.08
CA PRO A 179 -4.02 9.02 27.28
C PRO A 179 -2.59 8.45 27.31
N ASP A 180 -2.38 7.28 27.91
CA ASP A 180 -1.05 6.63 27.95
C ASP A 180 -0.56 6.25 26.54
N VAL A 181 -1.49 5.82 25.68
CA VAL A 181 -1.21 5.53 24.27
C VAL A 181 -0.96 6.84 23.51
N THR A 182 -1.79 7.86 23.73
CA THR A 182 -1.62 9.19 23.11
C THR A 182 -0.24 9.78 23.41
N ALA A 183 0.22 9.69 24.66
CA ALA A 183 1.53 10.22 25.09
C ALA A 183 2.69 9.53 24.38
N ARG A 184 2.57 8.25 24.05
CA ARG A 184 3.60 7.49 23.30
C ARG A 184 3.60 7.81 21.80
N LEU A 185 2.47 8.25 21.26
CA LEU A 185 2.32 8.60 19.84
C LEU A 185 2.54 10.10 19.56
N CYS A 186 2.80 10.93 20.56
CA CYS A 186 2.83 12.38 20.37
C CYS A 186 4.06 12.86 19.58
N THR A 187 5.19 12.14 19.66
CA THR A 187 6.43 12.44 18.93
C THR A 187 6.65 11.47 17.77
N SER A 188 7.37 11.90 16.74
CA SER A 188 7.74 11.05 15.60
C SER A 188 8.53 9.81 16.03
N ALA A 189 9.53 9.99 16.89
CA ALA A 189 10.31 8.89 17.46
C ALA A 189 9.45 7.94 18.30
N GLY A 190 8.54 8.49 19.12
CA GLY A 190 7.57 7.73 19.90
C GLY A 190 6.64 6.89 19.02
N ARG A 191 6.06 7.47 17.96
CA ARG A 191 5.23 6.74 16.99
C ARG A 191 5.99 5.62 16.31
N THR A 192 7.19 5.90 15.83
CA THR A 192 8.06 4.94 15.16
C THR A 192 8.34 3.74 16.06
N ALA A 193 8.69 3.96 17.33
CA ALA A 193 8.93 2.90 18.29
C ALA A 193 7.63 2.17 18.69
N PHE A 194 6.52 2.90 18.81
CA PHE A 194 5.26 2.34 19.30
C PHE A 194 4.52 1.50 18.26
N LEU A 195 4.63 1.83 16.97
CA LEU A 195 3.95 1.15 15.88
C LEU A 195 4.76 -0.01 15.27
N ARG A 196 5.83 -0.42 15.97
CA ARG A 196 6.64 -1.61 15.68
C ARG A 196 6.36 -2.71 16.69
N THR A 197 5.82 -3.85 16.27
CA THR A 197 5.73 -5.07 17.09
C THR A 197 6.39 -6.24 16.38
N ALA A 198 6.73 -7.30 17.12
CA ALA A 198 7.36 -8.50 16.55
C ALA A 198 6.46 -9.19 15.50
N ASP A 199 5.15 -9.13 15.68
CA ASP A 199 4.14 -9.70 14.78
C ASP A 199 3.70 -8.73 13.66
N ARG A 200 3.81 -7.41 13.88
CA ARG A 200 3.37 -6.36 12.95
C ARG A 200 4.27 -5.13 13.05
N ASP A 201 5.06 -4.91 12.01
CA ASP A 201 5.85 -3.70 11.89
C ASP A 201 5.28 -2.79 10.80
N LEU A 202 4.54 -1.75 11.21
CA LEU A 202 4.02 -0.77 10.27
C LEU A 202 5.14 -0.03 9.55
N MET A 203 6.22 0.31 10.24
CA MET A 203 7.32 1.08 9.66
C MET A 203 8.03 0.26 8.60
N SER A 204 8.25 -1.04 8.82
CA SER A 204 8.75 -1.95 7.78
C SER A 204 7.79 -2.10 6.61
N VAL A 205 6.46 -2.17 6.86
CA VAL A 205 5.46 -2.24 5.78
C VAL A 205 5.46 -0.97 4.92
N LEU A 206 5.63 0.19 5.54
CA LEU A 206 5.75 1.48 4.84
C LEU A 206 7.09 1.61 4.13
N ALA A 207 8.19 1.13 4.74
CA ALA A 207 9.52 1.07 4.14
C ALA A 207 9.50 0.36 2.78
N LEU A 208 8.86 -0.81 2.71
CA LEU A 208 8.74 -1.58 1.47
C LEU A 208 8.03 -0.83 0.36
N SER A 209 7.10 0.08 0.69
CA SER A 209 6.48 0.94 -0.32
C SER A 209 7.39 2.09 -0.71
N TYR A 210 8.15 2.64 0.23
CA TYR A 210 9.10 3.72 0.01
C TYR A 210 10.33 3.30 -0.80
N GLU A 211 10.88 2.11 -0.57
CA GLU A 211 12.05 1.56 -1.28
C GLU A 211 11.81 1.35 -2.78
N GLN A 212 10.55 1.30 -3.21
CA GLN A 212 10.18 1.19 -4.63
C GLN A 212 10.28 2.52 -5.37
N LEU A 213 10.40 3.64 -4.67
CA LEU A 213 10.60 4.94 -5.30
C LEU A 213 11.99 5.00 -5.96
N PRO A 214 12.10 5.68 -7.11
CA PRO A 214 13.39 6.15 -7.60
C PRO A 214 14.12 6.95 -6.52
N TYR A 215 15.45 6.85 -6.49
CA TYR A 215 16.28 7.49 -5.47
C TYR A 215 16.03 9.00 -5.35
N GLU A 216 15.84 9.68 -6.48
CA GLU A 216 15.53 11.11 -6.53
C GLU A 216 14.20 11.45 -5.83
N ALA A 217 13.18 10.60 -5.98
CA ALA A 217 11.89 10.77 -5.29
C ALA A 217 12.00 10.47 -3.79
N GLN A 218 12.90 9.58 -3.38
CA GLN A 218 13.20 9.36 -1.97
C GLN A 218 13.85 10.61 -1.33
N GLU A 219 14.92 11.14 -1.94
CA GLU A 219 15.58 12.38 -1.47
C GLU A 219 14.60 13.56 -1.42
N PHE A 220 13.78 13.71 -2.46
CA PHE A 220 12.74 14.74 -2.52
C PHE A 220 11.72 14.61 -1.38
N SER A 221 11.16 13.40 -1.18
CA SER A 221 10.21 13.13 -0.10
C SER A 221 10.81 13.38 1.29
N ARG A 222 12.08 13.03 1.50
CA ARG A 222 12.81 13.33 2.75
C ARG A 222 12.95 14.82 3.00
N THR A 223 13.31 15.57 1.96
CA THR A 223 13.46 17.03 2.04
C THR A 223 12.13 17.70 2.43
N LEU A 224 11.03 17.27 1.81
CA LEU A 224 9.69 17.77 2.17
C LEU A 224 9.28 17.35 3.58
N ALA A 225 9.60 16.12 4.01
CA ALA A 225 9.26 15.62 5.35
C ALA A 225 9.93 16.40 6.49
N LEU A 226 11.08 17.04 6.25
CA LEU A 226 11.79 17.92 7.17
C LEU A 226 11.09 19.28 7.34
N HIS A 227 10.28 19.69 6.38
CA HIS A 227 9.59 20.97 6.42
C HIS A 227 8.33 20.90 7.33
N PRO A 228 8.02 21.92 8.15
CA PRO A 228 6.87 21.86 9.06
C PRO A 228 5.51 21.69 8.36
N ALA A 229 5.37 22.25 7.16
CA ALA A 229 4.15 22.15 6.36
C ALA A 229 3.77 20.68 6.10
N ALA A 230 2.47 20.39 6.12
CA ALA A 230 1.94 19.06 5.79
C ALA A 230 1.57 18.91 4.31
N VAL A 231 1.39 20.05 3.63
CA VAL A 231 1.01 20.17 2.23
C VAL A 231 1.98 21.14 1.56
N HIS A 232 2.44 20.79 0.37
CA HIS A 232 3.39 21.56 -0.42
C HIS A 232 2.81 21.86 -1.80
N ASP A 233 2.78 23.13 -2.17
CA ASP A 233 2.62 23.50 -3.57
C ASP A 233 3.97 23.42 -4.32
N ILE A 234 3.94 23.54 -5.65
CA ILE A 234 5.13 23.49 -6.50
C ILE A 234 6.16 24.57 -6.09
N PRO A 235 5.80 25.86 -5.92
CA PRO A 235 6.75 26.89 -5.48
C PRO A 235 7.44 26.58 -4.14
N GLN A 236 6.70 26.10 -3.14
CA GLN A 236 7.23 25.72 -1.83
C GLN A 236 8.20 24.54 -1.95
N ALA A 237 7.86 23.53 -2.75
CA ALA A 237 8.74 22.40 -3.00
C ALA A 237 10.02 22.80 -3.76
N CYS A 238 9.92 23.71 -4.75
CA CYS A 238 11.08 24.29 -5.43
C CYS A 238 11.99 25.02 -4.44
N ALA A 239 11.42 25.86 -3.57
CA ALA A 239 12.18 26.60 -2.56
C ALA A 239 12.86 25.67 -1.54
N ALA A 240 12.20 24.58 -1.15
CA ALA A 240 12.74 23.61 -0.20
C ALA A 240 13.87 22.74 -0.79
N THR A 241 13.85 22.49 -2.10
CA THR A 241 14.73 21.51 -2.76
C THR A 241 15.76 22.12 -3.70
N GLY A 242 15.56 23.37 -4.14
CA GLY A 242 16.37 24.03 -5.17
C GLY A 242 16.15 23.48 -6.59
N LEU A 243 15.14 22.62 -6.79
CA LEU A 243 14.85 22.03 -8.10
C LEU A 243 14.01 22.97 -8.98
N ALA A 244 14.10 22.77 -10.30
CA ALA A 244 13.25 23.46 -11.26
C ALA A 244 11.79 22.97 -11.18
N PRO A 245 10.78 23.81 -11.50
CA PRO A 245 9.36 23.45 -11.41
C PRO A 245 9.00 22.15 -12.14
N SER A 246 9.51 21.94 -13.36
CA SER A 246 9.24 20.71 -14.13
C SER A 246 9.79 19.45 -13.47
N ALA A 247 10.91 19.54 -12.76
CA ALA A 247 11.45 18.42 -12.00
C ALA A 247 10.59 18.14 -10.76
N VAL A 248 10.10 19.18 -10.08
CA VAL A 248 9.17 19.05 -8.93
C VAL A 248 7.85 18.41 -9.37
N GLU A 249 7.27 18.84 -10.49
CA GLU A 249 6.06 18.24 -11.06
C GLU A 249 6.24 16.75 -11.33
N CYS A 250 7.33 16.35 -11.98
CA CYS A 250 7.63 14.94 -12.23
C CYS A 250 7.79 14.12 -10.92
N LEU A 251 8.37 14.71 -9.88
CA LEU A 251 8.53 14.07 -8.58
C LEU A 251 7.20 14.00 -7.80
N PHE A 252 6.32 15.00 -7.94
CA PHE A 252 4.95 14.96 -7.44
C PHE A 252 4.20 13.78 -8.08
N ASP A 253 4.20 13.69 -9.42
CA ASP A 253 3.56 12.61 -10.16
C ASP A 253 4.10 11.25 -9.72
N THR A 254 5.41 11.12 -9.56
CA THR A 254 6.06 9.89 -9.09
C THR A 254 5.54 9.48 -7.71
N LEU A 255 5.43 10.41 -6.74
CA LEU A 255 4.92 10.10 -5.40
C LEU A 255 3.43 9.73 -5.41
N LEU A 256 2.63 10.39 -6.25
CA LEU A 256 1.21 10.11 -6.43
C LEU A 256 0.99 8.74 -7.08
N ASP A 257 1.80 8.37 -8.08
CA ASP A 257 1.70 7.08 -8.77
C ASP A 257 2.10 5.89 -7.90
N HIS A 258 2.99 6.12 -6.93
CA HIS A 258 3.35 5.13 -5.91
C HIS A 258 2.38 5.12 -4.71
N ASN A 259 1.34 5.96 -4.71
CA ASN A 259 0.40 6.16 -3.59
C ASN A 259 1.14 6.37 -2.26
N LEU A 260 2.17 7.23 -2.28
CA LEU A 260 2.95 7.67 -1.13
C LEU A 260 2.71 9.14 -0.78
N ALA A 261 1.87 9.81 -1.56
CA ALA A 261 1.34 11.13 -1.29
C ALA A 261 -0.12 11.20 -1.76
N ASP A 262 -0.84 12.18 -1.23
CA ASP A 262 -2.20 12.53 -1.63
C ASP A 262 -2.20 13.93 -2.27
N GLU A 263 -3.17 14.19 -3.14
CA GLU A 263 -3.38 15.51 -3.75
C GLU A 263 -4.72 16.10 -3.26
N PRO A 264 -4.75 16.82 -2.11
CA PRO A 264 -5.98 17.42 -1.59
C PRO A 264 -6.60 18.47 -2.52
N SER A 265 -5.78 19.15 -3.32
CA SER A 265 -6.20 20.09 -4.35
C SER A 265 -5.16 20.11 -5.47
N PRO A 266 -5.52 20.53 -6.70
CA PRO A 266 -4.60 20.51 -7.83
C PRO A 266 -3.23 21.14 -7.50
N ALA A 267 -2.15 20.43 -7.83
CA ALA A 267 -0.76 20.81 -7.59
C ALA A 267 -0.38 21.01 -6.10
N HIS A 268 -1.12 20.44 -5.16
CA HIS A 268 -0.80 20.45 -3.73
C HIS A 268 -0.54 19.03 -3.25
N LEU A 269 0.71 18.73 -2.90
CA LEU A 269 1.14 17.41 -2.46
C LEU A 269 1.10 17.32 -0.93
N ALA A 270 0.38 16.34 -0.40
CA ALA A 270 0.36 16.01 1.02
C ALA A 270 1.10 14.68 1.27
N ILE A 271 2.13 14.69 2.11
CA ILE A 271 2.79 13.45 2.55
C ILE A 271 2.15 12.99 3.87
N PRO A 272 1.56 11.78 3.92
CA PRO A 272 0.94 11.25 5.12
C PRO A 272 1.89 11.28 6.34
N PRO A 273 1.41 11.64 7.56
CA PRO A 273 2.26 11.80 8.74
C PRO A 273 3.14 10.59 9.06
N LEU A 274 2.61 9.38 8.91
CA LEU A 274 3.34 8.14 9.16
C LEU A 274 4.43 7.85 8.11
N LEU A 275 4.26 8.34 6.87
CA LEU A 275 5.31 8.29 5.85
C LEU A 275 6.39 9.34 6.12
N ARG A 276 6.03 10.49 6.68
CA ARG A 276 7.03 11.47 7.15
C ARG A 276 7.90 10.88 8.25
N ASP A 277 7.31 10.17 9.22
CA ASP A 277 8.06 9.47 10.27
C ASP A 277 9.03 8.42 9.70
N CYS A 278 8.59 7.68 8.67
CA CYS A 278 9.44 6.76 7.92
C CYS A 278 10.63 7.48 7.27
N ALA A 279 10.39 8.58 6.58
CA ALA A 279 11.43 9.36 5.91
C ALA A 279 12.51 9.89 6.87
N HIS A 280 12.14 10.23 8.11
CA HIS A 280 13.11 10.60 9.17
C HIS A 280 13.94 9.44 9.71
N THR A 281 13.43 8.21 9.60
CA THR A 281 14.04 7.03 10.20
C THR A 281 14.96 6.29 9.22
N PHE A 282 14.71 6.37 7.92
CA PHE A 282 15.48 5.66 6.92
C PHE A 282 16.72 6.46 6.48
N THR A 283 17.88 5.99 6.94
CA THR A 283 19.19 6.35 6.40
C THR A 283 19.58 5.28 5.39
N PHE A 284 19.43 5.58 4.10
CA PHE A 284 20.00 4.75 3.03
C PHE A 284 21.46 5.14 2.83
N PRO A 285 22.35 4.20 2.45
CA PRO A 285 23.74 4.53 2.19
C PRO A 285 23.78 5.65 1.15
N ALA A 286 24.42 6.77 1.52
CA ALA A 286 24.63 7.90 0.62
C ALA A 286 25.29 7.39 -0.67
N ARG A 287 24.94 7.99 -1.82
CA ARG A 287 25.80 7.88 -3.00
C ARG A 287 27.22 8.24 -2.54
N ASP A 288 28.14 7.31 -2.76
CA ASP A 288 29.56 7.58 -2.74
C ASP A 288 29.77 8.82 -3.60
N SER A 289 30.05 9.94 -2.94
CA SER A 289 29.96 11.29 -3.52
C SER A 289 31.22 11.57 -4.34
N ALA A 290 31.55 10.63 -5.23
CA ALA A 290 32.69 10.69 -6.11
C ALA A 290 32.17 10.72 -7.55
N ARG A 291 32.08 11.95 -8.07
CA ARG A 291 32.04 12.40 -9.49
C ARG A 291 30.82 13.27 -9.81
N ARG A 292 30.98 14.60 -9.64
CA ARG A 292 31.44 15.53 -10.70
C ARG A 292 31.45 16.95 -10.09
N LEU A 293 32.64 17.49 -9.83
CA LEU A 293 33.44 18.38 -10.70
C LEU A 293 33.02 19.85 -10.51
N THR A 294 33.77 20.65 -9.76
CA THR A 294 34.83 21.55 -10.30
C THR A 294 34.42 22.26 -11.59
N ALA A 295 34.05 23.54 -11.45
CA ALA A 295 34.46 24.58 -12.38
C ALA A 295 34.86 25.80 -11.54
N VAL A 296 36.09 26.23 -11.77
CA VAL A 296 36.79 27.35 -11.16
C VAL A 296 36.39 28.64 -11.86
N ALA A 297 36.01 29.67 -11.10
CA ALA A 297 36.53 31.05 -11.15
C ALA A 297 35.95 31.83 -9.96
#